data_AF-A0A7K1B3S0-F1
#
_entry.id   AF-A0A7K1B3S0-F1
#
_cell.length_a   1.000
_cell.length_b   1.000
_cell.length_c   1.000
_cell.angle_alpha   90.00
_cell.angle_beta   90.00
_cell.angle_gamma   90.00
#
_symmetry.space_group_name_H-M   'P 1'
#
loop_
_entity.id
_entity.type
_entity.pdbx_description
1 polymer ?
#
loop_
_entity_poly.entity_id
_entity_poly.type
_entity_poly.pdbx_seq_one_letter_code
_entity_poly.pdbx_strand_id
1 'polypeptide(L)' 'MPVGARIGGTSFTTSLFPRRGTYLVPVEDAVRRAEGVELGDRVTVHLTIDMSRA' A
#
# COMPACT_ATOMS: atom_id res chain seq x y z
N MET A 1 8.71 6.27 -4.33
CA MET A 1 9.63 5.51 -3.46
C MET A 1 9.12 4.08 -3.36
N PRO A 2 9.90 3.05 -3.74
CA PRO A 2 9.48 1.66 -3.60
C PRO A 2 9.35 1.30 -2.11
N VAL A 3 8.26 0.64 -1.76
CA VAL A 3 7.95 0.21 -0.38
C VAL A 3 7.33 -1.19 -0.40
N GLY A 4 7.58 -1.95 0.66
CA GLY A 4 6.74 -3.09 1.00
C GLY A 4 5.44 -2.60 1.64
N ALA A 5 4.33 -3.27 1.36
CA ALA A 5 3.03 -2.99 1.93
C ALA A 5 2.30 -4.29 2.31
N ARG A 6 1.42 -4.20 3.31
CA ARG A 6 0.49 -5.27 3.66
C ARG A 6 -0.86 -4.70 4.06
N ILE A 7 -1.92 -5.32 3.56
CA ILE A 7 -3.30 -5.12 4.00
C ILE A 7 -3.81 -6.50 4.42
N GLY A 8 -4.33 -6.60 5.64
CA GLY A 8 -4.77 -7.89 6.19
C GLY A 8 -3.69 -8.98 6.05
N GLY A 9 -4.02 -10.06 5.33
CA GLY A 9 -3.11 -11.17 5.05
C GLY A 9 -2.21 -10.99 3.83
N THR A 10 -2.55 -10.06 2.93
CA THR A 10 -1.91 -9.91 1.62
C THR A 10 -0.76 -8.90 1.68
N SER A 11 0.44 -9.39 1.38
CA SER A 11 1.65 -8.56 1.24
C SER A 11 1.99 -8.31 -0.23
N PHE A 12 2.44 -7.10 -0.54
CA PHE A 12 2.74 -6.65 -1.91
C PHE A 12 3.78 -5.54 -1.91
N THR A 13 4.38 -5.26 -3.07
CA THR A 13 5.32 -4.16 -3.26
C THR A 13 4.67 -3.09 -4.12
N THR A 14 4.79 -1.83 -3.73
CA THR A 14 4.23 -0.71 -4.49
C THR A 14 5.14 0.52 -4.40
N SER A 15 4.82 1.58 -5.12
CA SER A 15 5.50 2.86 -4.99
C SER A 15 4.55 3.91 -4.43
N LEU A 16 5.00 4.61 -3.38
CA LEU A 16 4.27 5.75 -2.84
C LEU A 16 4.32 6.93 -3.82
N PHE A 17 3.16 7.52 -4.09
CA PHE A 17 3.02 8.71 -4.93
C PHE A 17 2.68 9.93 -4.05
N PRO A 18 3.55 10.96 -3.99
CA PRO A 18 3.28 12.13 -3.18
C PRO A 18 2.09 12.93 -3.74
N ARG A 19 1.26 13.46 -2.83
CA ARG A 19 0.10 14.27 -3.15
C ARG A 19 -0.18 15.26 -2.01
N ARG A 20 0.20 16.54 -2.20
CA ARG A 20 -0.19 17.65 -1.30
C ARG A 20 -0.04 17.34 0.20
N GLY A 21 1.17 16.92 0.61
CA GLY A 21 1.46 16.60 2.02
C GLY A 21 1.02 15.21 2.47
N THR A 22 0.43 14.39 1.59
CA THR A 22 0.15 12.97 1.84
C THR A 22 0.80 12.09 0.76
N TYR A 23 0.68 10.78 0.92
CA TYR A 23 1.06 9.81 -0.11
C TYR A 23 -0.16 9.00 -0.51
N LEU A 24 -0.33 8.81 -1.81
CA LEU A 24 -1.22 7.80 -2.35
C LEU A 24 -0.48 6.46 -2.36
N VAL A 25 -1.14 5.43 -1.84
CA VAL A 25 -0.70 4.03 -1.86
C VAL A 25 -1.53 3.33 -2.93
N PRO A 26 -0.97 2.98 -4.09
CA PRO A 26 -1.67 2.16 -5.07
C PRO A 26 -1.94 0.79 -4.46
N VAL A 27 -3.19 0.35 -4.54
CA VAL A 27 -3.62 -1.00 -4.18
C VAL A 27 -4.06 -1.68 -5.46
N GLU A 28 -3.33 -2.72 -5.85
CA GLU A 28 -3.64 -3.49 -7.06
C GLU A 28 -4.96 -4.24 -6.91
N ASP A 29 -5.63 -4.48 -8.04
CA ASP A 29 -6.89 -5.22 -8.08
C ASP A 29 -6.79 -6.61 -7.44
N ALA A 30 -5.66 -7.30 -7.59
CA ALA A 30 -5.43 -8.60 -6.96
C ALA A 30 -5.46 -8.50 -5.42
N VAL A 31 -4.82 -7.46 -4.85
CA VAL A 31 -4.82 -7.21 -3.41
C VAL A 31 -6.21 -6.83 -2.93
N ARG A 32 -6.90 -5.94 -3.66
CA ARG A 32 -8.29 -5.55 -3.33
C ARG A 32 -9.22 -6.75 -3.30
N ARG A 33 -9.15 -7.62 -4.31
CA ARG A 33 -9.98 -8.83 -4.38
C ARG A 33 -9.65 -9.84 -3.27
N ALA A 34 -8.36 -10.03 -2.96
CA ALA A 34 -7.92 -10.95 -1.92
C ALA A 34 -8.40 -10.53 -0.52
N GLU A 35 -8.42 -9.24 -0.24
CA GLU A 35 -8.79 -8.69 1.08
C GLU A 35 -10.22 -8.13 1.12
N GLY A 36 -10.98 -8.23 0.02
CA GLY A 36 -12.36 -7.74 -0.07
C GLY A 36 -12.50 -6.22 0.06
N VAL A 37 -11.53 -5.45 -0.43
CA VAL A 37 -11.49 -3.98 -0.29
C VAL A 37 -12.29 -3.28 -1.37
N GLU A 38 -13.28 -2.50 -0.94
CA GLU A 38 -14.17 -1.71 -1.76
C GLU A 38 -13.98 -0.20 -1.58
N LEU A 39 -14.64 0.60 -2.42
CA LEU A 39 -14.61 2.05 -2.29
C LEU A 39 -15.41 2.48 -1.06
N GLY A 40 -14.79 3.33 -0.23
CA GLY A 40 -15.38 3.82 1.02
C GLY A 40 -14.86 3.08 2.26
N ASP A 41 -14.19 1.93 2.08
CA ASP A 41 -13.61 1.19 3.18
C ASP A 41 -12.48 1.95 3.86
N ARG A 42 -12.44 1.83 5.19
CA ARG A 42 -11.29 2.25 5.98
C ARG A 42 -10.40 1.05 6.25
N VAL A 43 -9.26 1.00 5.59
CA VAL A 43 -8.27 -0.09 5.72
C VAL A 43 -7.04 0.37 6.49
N THR A 44 -6.41 -0.57 7.20
CA THR A 44 -5.09 -0.38 7.80
C THR A 44 -4.03 -0.91 6.84
N VAL A 45 -3.09 -0.05 6.45
CA VAL A 45 -1.95 -0.43 5.60
C VAL A 45 -0.69 -0.43 6.45
N HIS A 46 0.01 -1.55 6.48
CA HIS A 46 1.34 -1.64 7.08
C HIS A 46 2.36 -1.36 5.99
N LEU A 47 3.19 -0.33 6.16
CA LEU A 47 4.24 0.03 5.22
C LEU A 47 5.62 -0.31 5.78
N THR A 48 6.46 -0.91 4.94
CA THR A 48 7.86 -1.20 5.25
C THR A 48 8.73 -0.43 4.26
N ILE A 49 9.55 0.47 4.80
CA ILE A 49 10.54 1.21 4.02
C ILE A 49 11.86 0.45 4.12
N ASP A 50 12.39 0.03 2.98
CA ASP A 50 13.73 -0.52 2.92
C ASP A 50 14.74 0.63 2.94
N MET A 51 15.52 0.69 4.02
CA MET A 51 16.52 1.73 4.26
C MET A 51 17.88 1.40 3.62
N SER A 52 17.99 0.33 2.82
CA SER A 52 19.26 -0.13 2.22
C SER A 52 19.76 0.69 1.04
N ARG A 53 19.06 1.75 0.62
CA ARG A 53 19.56 2.72 -0.36
C ARG A 53 19.64 4.11 0.27
N ALA A 54 20.82 4.40 0.84
CA ALA A 54 21.34 5.74 1.05
C ALA A 54 22.49 5.98 0.06
#